data_AF-L9XSJ8-F1
#
_entry.id   AF-L9XSJ8-F1
#
_cell.length_a   1.000
_cell.length_b   1.000
_cell.length_c   1.000
_cell.angle_alpha   90.00
_cell.angle_beta   90.00
_cell.angle_gamma   90.00
#
_symmetry.space_group_name_H-M   'P 1'
#
loop_
_entity.id
_entity.type
_entity.pdbx_description
1 polymer ?
#
loop_
_entity_poly.entity_id
_entity_poly.type
_entity_poly.pdbx_seq_one_letter_code
_entity_poly.pdbx_strand_id
1 'polypeptide(L)'
;MQTLLLDSDDVDEHARMADVIGAVEDAFGAYERGDAQMPAKSYIDLPQYNGDFRSMPAYLDAGEWDAAGVKWVNVHPDNPADHDLPTVLGTMIYSDPETAYPLAIMDGTALTMKRTGAAAAVATDYLAVPDATSMGIVGAGVQAYTQLDAISEVRPIEEVVVSDLDDERVERFIDAYDDEFDVRAGSISEAGHCDVLSTVTPVRDPVVGLEDVGERTHVNAIGADAEGKHELTDELLLEARVVIDDHEQCTHSGEVNVPYSEGTLSDEDIYGEIGELVTEKKAAREDDTGVTVFDSTGLAIQDVAAARVVYQDAREHEAGFDFGLIHTDR
;
A
#
# COMPACT_ATOMS: atom_id res chain seq x y z
N MET A 1 18.99 -6.88 27.02
CA MET A 1 18.24 -6.99 25.75
C MET A 1 19.03 -6.29 24.65
N GLN A 2 18.90 -6.70 23.39
CA GLN A 2 19.51 -6.04 22.23
C GLN A 2 18.40 -5.70 21.23
N THR A 3 18.57 -4.58 20.53
CA THR A 3 17.71 -4.17 19.41
C THR A 3 18.32 -4.70 18.13
N LEU A 4 17.51 -5.35 17.27
CA LEU A 4 17.97 -5.81 15.96
C LEU A 4 18.00 -4.64 14.98
N LEU A 5 19.11 -4.44 14.29
CA LEU A 5 19.19 -3.52 13.16
C LEU A 5 19.05 -4.32 11.87
N LEU A 6 18.14 -3.88 11.00
CA LEU A 6 17.86 -4.51 9.71
C LEU A 6 17.95 -3.46 8.61
N ASP A 7 18.82 -3.68 7.62
CA ASP A 7 18.91 -2.79 6.47
C ASP A 7 17.87 -3.15 5.39
N SER A 8 17.98 -2.55 4.19
CA SER A 8 17.04 -2.82 3.10
C SER A 8 17.13 -4.26 2.60
N ASP A 9 18.34 -4.83 2.55
CA ASP A 9 18.54 -6.19 2.06
C ASP A 9 17.93 -7.19 3.05
N ASP A 10 18.15 -6.97 4.35
CA ASP A 10 17.51 -7.76 5.42
C ASP A 10 15.96 -7.66 5.32
N VAL A 11 15.41 -6.47 5.11
CA VAL A 11 13.95 -6.28 4.99
C VAL A 11 13.41 -6.99 3.75
N ASP A 12 14.06 -6.85 2.59
CA ASP A 12 13.60 -7.47 1.35
C ASP A 12 13.67 -9.02 1.41
N GLU A 13 14.69 -9.59 2.05
CA GLU A 13 14.83 -11.05 2.22
C GLU A 13 13.78 -11.61 3.20
N HIS A 14 13.47 -10.88 4.28
CA HIS A 14 12.62 -11.37 5.37
C HIS A 14 11.17 -10.89 5.32
N ALA A 15 10.81 -10.00 4.38
CA ALA A 15 9.43 -9.59 4.10
C ALA A 15 8.77 -10.49 3.05
N ARG A 16 8.67 -11.80 3.34
CA ARG A 16 8.02 -12.76 2.42
C ARG A 16 6.60 -12.31 2.10
N MET A 17 6.33 -12.04 0.81
CA MET A 17 5.12 -11.30 0.39
C MET A 17 3.83 -11.95 0.89
N ALA A 18 3.68 -13.26 0.75
CA ALA A 18 2.51 -14.00 1.25
C ALA A 18 2.27 -13.81 2.76
N ASP A 19 3.33 -13.78 3.57
CA ASP A 19 3.22 -13.57 5.02
C ASP A 19 2.86 -12.11 5.35
N VAL A 20 3.37 -11.15 4.57
CA VAL A 20 3.01 -9.73 4.71
C VAL A 20 1.54 -9.50 4.32
N ILE A 21 1.04 -10.16 3.27
CA ILE A 21 -0.38 -10.13 2.88
C ILE A 21 -1.27 -10.60 4.04
N GLY A 22 -0.99 -11.78 4.60
CA GLY A 22 -1.76 -12.30 5.73
C GLY A 22 -1.70 -11.39 6.96
N ALA A 23 -0.52 -10.84 7.28
CA ALA A 23 -0.39 -9.93 8.42
C ALA A 23 -1.12 -8.59 8.20
N VAL A 24 -1.16 -8.07 6.97
CA VAL A 24 -1.90 -6.86 6.62
C VAL A 24 -3.41 -7.10 6.67
N GLU A 25 -3.89 -8.26 6.20
CA GLU A 25 -5.29 -8.66 6.31
C GLU A 25 -5.73 -8.74 7.78
N ASP A 26 -4.95 -9.42 8.63
CA ASP A 26 -5.15 -9.49 10.07
C ASP A 26 -5.24 -8.09 10.70
N ALA A 27 -4.38 -7.17 10.26
CA ALA A 27 -4.34 -5.80 10.76
C ALA A 27 -5.59 -4.99 10.39
N PHE A 28 -6.09 -5.09 9.16
CA PHE A 28 -7.37 -4.51 8.78
C PHE A 28 -8.52 -5.08 9.61
N GLY A 29 -8.52 -6.40 9.82
CA GLY A 29 -9.51 -7.05 10.67
C GLY A 29 -9.46 -6.56 12.12
N ALA A 30 -8.26 -6.40 12.69
CA ALA A 30 -8.07 -5.87 14.05
C ALA A 30 -8.56 -4.42 14.17
N TYR A 31 -8.26 -3.59 13.17
CA TYR A 31 -8.73 -2.20 13.12
C TYR A 31 -10.27 -2.12 13.11
N GLU A 32 -10.92 -2.89 12.25
CA GLU A 32 -12.39 -2.91 12.15
C GLU A 32 -13.09 -3.47 13.40
N ARG A 33 -12.42 -4.33 14.17
CA ARG A 33 -12.94 -4.82 15.46
C ARG A 33 -12.76 -3.82 16.60
N GLY A 34 -11.96 -2.77 16.39
CA GLY A 34 -11.58 -1.81 17.43
C GLY A 34 -10.43 -2.31 18.33
N ASP A 35 -9.70 -3.32 17.88
CA ASP A 35 -8.57 -3.95 18.59
C ASP A 35 -7.21 -3.32 18.20
N ALA A 36 -7.22 -2.21 17.47
CA ALA A 36 -6.05 -1.43 17.11
C ALA A 36 -6.14 0.02 17.59
N GLN A 37 -4.97 0.60 17.87
CA GLN A 37 -4.80 2.02 18.17
C GLN A 37 -3.90 2.64 17.11
N MET A 38 -4.48 3.51 16.29
CA MET A 38 -3.78 4.23 15.24
C MET A 38 -4.18 5.71 15.34
N PRO A 39 -3.47 6.53 16.14
CA PRO A 39 -3.72 7.96 16.14
C PRO A 39 -3.37 8.56 14.77
N ALA A 40 -3.99 9.70 14.46
CA ALA A 40 -3.74 10.41 13.21
C ALA A 40 -2.24 10.68 12.98
N LYS A 41 -1.83 10.61 11.71
CA LYS A 41 -0.48 10.94 11.23
C LYS A 41 -0.07 12.32 11.79
N SER A 42 1.09 12.38 12.43
CA SER A 42 1.64 13.67 12.90
C SER A 42 2.63 14.21 11.88
N TYR A 43 2.44 15.46 11.45
CA TYR A 43 3.23 16.10 10.40
C TYR A 43 4.20 17.14 10.95
N ILE A 44 5.38 17.23 10.33
CA ILE A 44 6.29 18.36 10.40
C ILE A 44 6.47 18.91 9.00
N ASP A 45 5.71 19.95 8.66
CA ASP A 45 5.84 20.63 7.37
C ASP A 45 7.13 21.45 7.31
N LEU A 46 7.85 21.31 6.21
CA LEU A 46 9.08 22.05 5.93
C LEU A 46 8.98 22.79 4.59
N PRO A 47 8.15 23.84 4.47
CA PRO A 47 7.95 24.56 3.20
C PRO A 47 9.25 25.11 2.61
N GLN A 48 10.21 25.48 3.45
CA GLN A 48 11.53 25.94 3.02
C GLN A 48 12.40 24.87 2.34
N TYR A 49 12.03 23.60 2.45
CA TYR A 49 12.72 22.45 1.84
C TYR A 49 11.81 21.67 0.89
N ASN A 50 10.63 22.21 0.57
CA ASN A 50 9.62 21.52 -0.25
C ASN A 50 9.38 20.07 0.22
N GLY A 51 9.21 19.87 1.52
CA GLY A 51 9.06 18.53 2.06
C GLY A 51 8.40 18.49 3.43
N ASP A 52 8.18 17.29 3.91
CA ASP A 52 7.61 17.01 5.23
C ASP A 52 8.29 15.82 5.92
N PHE A 53 8.01 15.67 7.21
CA PHE A 53 8.15 14.40 7.93
C PHE A 53 6.83 13.98 8.57
N ARG A 54 6.65 12.67 8.72
CA ARG A 54 5.43 12.04 9.23
C ARG A 54 5.78 10.99 10.27
N SER A 55 5.11 11.06 11.41
CA SER A 55 5.10 9.99 12.41
C SER A 55 3.81 9.18 12.28
N MET A 56 3.97 7.86 12.13
CA MET A 56 2.88 6.90 11.95
C MET A 56 2.99 5.81 13.03
N PRO A 57 2.59 6.08 14.28
CA PRO A 57 2.58 5.08 15.34
C PRO A 57 1.32 4.23 15.27
N ALA A 58 1.45 2.94 15.60
CA ALA A 58 0.31 2.07 15.81
C ALA A 58 0.60 0.99 16.85
N TYR A 59 -0.48 0.52 17.46
CA TYR A 59 -0.58 -0.76 18.14
C TYR A 59 -1.74 -1.54 17.54
N LEU A 60 -1.62 -2.86 17.42
CA LEU A 60 -2.76 -3.72 17.12
C LEU A 60 -2.69 -5.06 17.83
N ASP A 61 -3.86 -5.59 18.17
CA ASP A 61 -4.08 -6.95 18.64
C ASP A 61 -4.89 -7.72 17.57
N ALA A 62 -4.21 -8.61 16.85
CA ALA A 62 -4.80 -9.47 15.83
C ALA A 62 -5.31 -10.81 16.42
N GLY A 63 -5.37 -10.95 17.74
CA GLY A 63 -5.84 -12.14 18.44
C GLY A 63 -4.72 -13.17 18.68
N GLU A 64 -4.15 -13.74 17.61
CA GLU A 64 -3.02 -14.68 17.75
C GLU A 64 -1.68 -13.97 18.02
N TRP A 65 -1.62 -12.67 17.74
CA TRP A 65 -0.44 -11.84 17.92
C TRP A 65 -0.81 -10.38 18.14
N ASP A 66 0.08 -9.66 18.83
CA ASP A 66 0.02 -8.21 18.96
C ASP A 66 1.34 -7.58 18.49
N ALA A 67 1.29 -6.28 18.21
CA ALA A 67 2.42 -5.56 17.65
C ALA A 67 2.31 -4.07 17.94
N ALA A 68 3.43 -3.43 18.24
CA ALA A 68 3.52 -1.98 18.44
C ALA A 68 4.73 -1.42 17.70
N GLY A 69 4.60 -0.21 17.17
CA GLY A 69 5.73 0.45 16.54
C GLY A 69 5.41 1.85 16.04
N VAL A 70 6.42 2.46 15.44
CA VAL A 70 6.29 3.77 14.79
C VAL A 70 7.16 3.83 13.56
N LYS A 71 6.54 4.20 12.44
CA LYS A 71 7.26 4.59 11.24
C LYS A 71 7.51 6.10 11.26
N TRP A 72 8.76 6.47 11.03
CA TRP A 72 9.20 7.84 10.79
C TRP A 72 9.60 7.95 9.32
N VAL A 73 8.85 8.73 8.54
CA VAL A 73 9.00 8.81 7.08
C VAL A 73 8.97 10.24 6.60
N ASN A 74 9.71 10.57 5.54
CA ASN A 74 9.66 11.87 4.87
C ASN A 74 9.02 11.77 3.48
N VAL A 75 8.59 12.91 2.94
CA VAL A 75 8.42 13.10 1.51
C VAL A 75 9.14 14.38 1.10
N HIS A 76 10.15 14.29 0.25
CA HIS A 76 10.93 15.41 -0.30
C HIS A 76 11.09 15.22 -1.82
N PRO A 77 10.19 15.78 -2.65
CA PRO A 77 10.15 15.54 -4.10
C PRO A 77 11.42 15.92 -4.86
N ASP A 78 12.20 16.86 -4.33
CA ASP A 78 13.42 17.36 -4.99
C ASP A 78 14.66 16.49 -4.72
N ASN A 79 14.59 15.53 -3.78
CA ASN A 79 15.72 14.67 -3.40
C ASN A 79 16.42 13.97 -4.57
N PRO A 80 15.71 13.35 -5.55
CA PRO A 80 16.38 12.66 -6.64
C PRO A 80 17.21 13.59 -7.51
N ALA A 81 16.70 14.81 -7.78
CA ALA A 81 17.36 15.76 -8.67
C ALA A 81 18.51 16.50 -7.97
N ASP A 82 18.32 16.88 -6.70
CA ASP A 82 19.25 17.77 -5.99
C ASP A 82 20.30 17.01 -5.17
N HIS A 83 20.01 15.77 -4.76
CA HIS A 83 20.78 15.04 -3.75
C HIS A 83 21.09 13.58 -4.09
N ASP A 84 20.58 13.04 -5.21
CA ASP A 84 20.73 11.61 -5.56
C ASP A 84 20.17 10.70 -4.45
N LEU A 85 19.08 11.13 -3.82
CA LEU A 85 18.36 10.39 -2.78
C LEU A 85 16.92 10.07 -3.23
N PRO A 86 16.31 8.99 -2.74
CA PRO A 86 14.88 8.76 -2.91
C PRO A 86 14.01 9.91 -2.37
N THR A 87 12.86 10.12 -3.01
CA THR A 87 11.82 11.07 -2.56
C THR A 87 11.29 10.72 -1.17
N VAL A 88 11.15 9.43 -0.89
CA VAL A 88 10.61 8.88 0.36
C VAL A 88 11.69 8.04 1.03
N LEU A 89 11.99 8.36 2.27
CA LEU A 89 12.90 7.62 3.15
C LEU A 89 12.16 7.35 4.46
N GLY A 90 12.14 6.09 4.86
CA GLY A 90 11.47 5.63 6.08
C GLY A 90 12.40 4.90 7.02
N THR A 91 12.16 5.02 8.31
CA THR A 91 12.71 4.14 9.34
C THR A 91 11.58 3.63 10.22
N MET A 92 11.58 2.34 10.50
CA MET A 92 10.58 1.71 11.35
C MET A 92 11.20 1.27 12.67
N ILE A 93 10.58 1.65 13.79
CA ILE A 93 10.92 1.13 15.12
C ILE A 93 9.82 0.16 15.53
N TYR A 94 10.15 -1.13 15.58
CA TYR A 94 9.27 -2.19 16.06
C TYR A 94 9.55 -2.47 17.54
N SER A 95 8.51 -2.44 18.37
CA SER A 95 8.62 -2.49 19.82
C SER A 95 7.78 -3.62 20.42
N ASP A 96 8.25 -4.13 21.55
CA ASP A 96 7.50 -5.05 22.40
C ASP A 96 6.33 -4.30 23.06
N PRO A 97 5.06 -4.70 22.83
CA PRO A 97 3.90 -4.04 23.45
C PRO A 97 3.87 -4.13 24.99
N GLU A 98 4.41 -5.20 25.58
CA GLU A 98 4.42 -5.43 27.03
C GLU A 98 5.48 -4.58 27.73
N THR A 99 6.69 -4.53 27.17
CA THR A 99 7.86 -3.92 27.84
C THR A 99 8.26 -2.56 27.28
N ALA A 100 7.69 -2.16 26.14
CA ALA A 100 8.07 -0.99 25.33
C ALA A 100 9.55 -1.01 24.90
N TYR A 101 10.21 -2.17 24.94
CA TYR A 101 11.59 -2.30 24.46
C TYR A 101 11.61 -2.27 22.92
N PRO A 102 12.48 -1.46 22.28
CA PRO A 102 12.61 -1.44 20.83
C PRO A 102 13.28 -2.74 20.37
N LEU A 103 12.48 -3.68 19.87
CA LEU A 103 12.92 -4.99 19.42
C LEU A 103 13.74 -4.89 18.14
N ALA A 104 13.36 -4.00 17.23
CA ALA A 104 14.10 -3.73 16.00
C ALA A 104 14.00 -2.28 15.52
N ILE A 105 15.04 -1.85 14.80
CA ILE A 105 15.03 -0.68 13.91
C ILE A 105 15.34 -1.19 12.51
N MET A 106 14.45 -0.95 11.55
CA MET A 106 14.56 -1.48 10.20
C MET A 106 14.33 -0.41 9.13
N ASP A 107 14.79 -0.69 7.91
CA ASP A 107 14.50 0.15 6.76
C ASP A 107 12.98 0.23 6.53
N GLY A 108 12.44 1.44 6.69
CA GLY A 108 11.00 1.68 6.52
C GLY A 108 10.61 1.97 5.07
N THR A 109 11.57 2.12 4.17
CA THR A 109 11.36 2.43 2.76
C THR A 109 10.96 1.16 2.02
N ALA A 110 11.79 0.11 2.09
CA ALA A 110 11.50 -1.24 1.60
C ALA A 110 10.24 -1.80 2.23
N LEU A 111 10.10 -1.67 3.55
CA LEU A 111 8.90 -2.12 4.27
C LEU A 111 7.63 -1.43 3.75
N THR A 112 7.70 -0.11 3.49
CA THR A 112 6.57 0.64 2.93
C THR A 112 6.19 0.15 1.54
N MET A 113 7.16 -0.22 0.69
CA MET A 113 6.85 -0.79 -0.63
C MET A 113 6.10 -2.11 -0.49
N LYS A 114 6.63 -3.05 0.31
CA LYS A 114 6.04 -4.38 0.50
C LYS A 114 4.63 -4.32 1.09
N ARG A 115 4.42 -3.55 2.16
CA ARG A 115 3.11 -3.45 2.82
C ARG A 115 2.05 -2.75 1.97
N THR A 116 2.43 -1.80 1.10
CA THR A 116 1.48 -1.16 0.16
C THR A 116 1.03 -2.13 -0.92
N GLY A 117 1.96 -2.92 -1.49
CA GLY A 117 1.62 -4.04 -2.38
C GLY A 117 0.69 -5.04 -1.71
N ALA A 118 1.03 -5.45 -0.49
CA ALA A 118 0.22 -6.38 0.29
C ALA A 118 -1.20 -5.85 0.57
N ALA A 119 -1.38 -4.57 0.89
CA ALA A 119 -2.70 -3.98 1.08
C ALA A 119 -3.55 -4.04 -0.20
N ALA A 120 -2.96 -3.78 -1.36
CA ALA A 120 -3.63 -3.92 -2.65
C ALA A 120 -3.97 -5.39 -2.97
N ALA A 121 -3.10 -6.34 -2.62
CA ALA A 121 -3.39 -7.76 -2.76
C ALA A 121 -4.54 -8.21 -1.86
N VAL A 122 -4.62 -7.74 -0.60
CA VAL A 122 -5.79 -7.97 0.26
C VAL A 122 -7.04 -7.43 -0.41
N ALA A 123 -7.07 -6.16 -0.82
CA ALA A 123 -8.22 -5.60 -1.51
C ALA A 123 -8.61 -6.38 -2.77
N THR A 124 -7.63 -6.78 -3.57
CA THR A 124 -7.80 -7.61 -4.77
C THR A 124 -8.45 -8.94 -4.44
N ASP A 125 -8.06 -9.60 -3.34
CA ASP A 125 -8.62 -10.88 -2.96
C ASP A 125 -10.14 -10.81 -2.70
N TYR A 126 -10.61 -9.69 -2.15
CA TYR A 126 -12.03 -9.46 -1.87
C TYR A 126 -12.81 -8.82 -3.03
N LEU A 127 -12.16 -8.06 -3.92
CA LEU A 127 -12.85 -7.18 -4.88
C LEU A 127 -12.65 -7.57 -6.35
N ALA A 128 -11.55 -8.26 -6.68
CA ALA A 128 -11.32 -8.75 -8.04
C ALA A 128 -12.09 -10.03 -8.32
N VAL A 129 -12.34 -10.30 -9.60
CA VAL A 129 -12.87 -11.60 -10.03
C VAL A 129 -11.91 -12.72 -9.60
N PRO A 130 -12.42 -13.90 -9.17
CA PRO A 130 -11.58 -14.95 -8.59
C PRO A 130 -10.60 -15.55 -9.60
N ASP A 131 -10.99 -15.61 -10.87
CA ASP A 131 -10.17 -16.13 -11.98
C ASP A 131 -9.49 -14.98 -12.76
N ALA A 132 -9.12 -13.87 -12.10
CA ALA A 132 -8.40 -12.78 -12.75
C ALA A 132 -7.03 -13.28 -13.24
N THR A 133 -6.79 -13.17 -14.55
CA THR A 133 -5.53 -13.62 -15.19
C THR A 133 -4.75 -12.48 -15.84
N SER A 134 -5.31 -11.27 -15.86
CA SER A 134 -4.67 -10.11 -16.46
C SER A 134 -4.55 -8.94 -15.49
N MET A 135 -3.40 -8.26 -15.52
CA MET A 135 -3.12 -7.10 -14.67
C MET A 135 -2.62 -5.90 -15.49
N GLY A 136 -3.31 -4.78 -15.35
CA GLY A 136 -2.90 -3.48 -15.86
C GLY A 136 -2.16 -2.69 -14.80
N ILE A 137 -1.15 -1.92 -15.20
CA ILE A 137 -0.42 -1.00 -14.34
C ILE A 137 -0.30 0.35 -15.03
N VAL A 138 -0.80 1.41 -14.39
CA VAL A 138 -0.61 2.79 -14.82
C VAL A 138 0.37 3.46 -13.86
N GLY A 139 1.57 3.75 -14.38
CA GLY A 139 2.76 4.16 -13.65
C GLY A 139 3.74 3.02 -13.45
N ALA A 140 4.93 3.10 -14.04
CA ALA A 140 6.04 2.15 -13.91
C ALA A 140 7.07 2.60 -12.85
N GLY A 141 6.57 3.18 -11.75
CA GLY A 141 7.37 3.60 -10.60
C GLY A 141 7.69 2.44 -9.64
N VAL A 142 8.30 2.76 -8.50
CA VAL A 142 8.72 1.74 -7.52
C VAL A 142 7.57 0.88 -6.98
N GLN A 143 6.37 1.44 -6.85
CA GLN A 143 5.20 0.69 -6.38
C GLN A 143 4.71 -0.34 -7.42
N ALA A 144 4.94 -0.13 -8.73
CA ALA A 144 4.49 -1.05 -9.77
C ALA A 144 4.99 -2.49 -9.54
N TYR A 145 6.25 -2.63 -9.12
CA TYR A 145 6.90 -3.90 -8.83
C TYR A 145 6.20 -4.63 -7.68
N THR A 146 6.03 -3.95 -6.54
CA THR A 146 5.39 -4.57 -5.38
C THR A 146 3.88 -4.79 -5.55
N GLN A 147 3.21 -4.03 -6.42
CA GLN A 147 1.83 -4.32 -6.80
C GLN A 147 1.74 -5.66 -7.55
N LEU A 148 2.57 -5.86 -8.58
CA LEU A 148 2.60 -7.12 -9.33
C LEU A 148 3.02 -8.31 -8.45
N ASP A 149 4.10 -8.16 -7.68
CA ASP A 149 4.59 -9.20 -6.76
C ASP A 149 3.48 -9.63 -5.79
N ALA A 150 2.73 -8.69 -5.21
CA ALA A 150 1.72 -9.02 -4.22
C ALA A 150 0.42 -9.57 -4.84
N ILE A 151 -0.04 -8.98 -5.95
CA ILE A 151 -1.29 -9.38 -6.59
C ILE A 151 -1.16 -10.77 -7.24
N SER A 152 0.01 -11.11 -7.77
CA SER A 152 0.28 -12.44 -8.33
C SER A 152 0.34 -13.57 -7.28
N GLU A 153 0.48 -13.26 -5.99
CA GLU A 153 0.34 -14.24 -4.89
C GLU A 153 -1.12 -14.63 -4.65
N VAL A 154 -2.07 -13.75 -4.94
CA VAL A 154 -3.51 -13.96 -4.66
C VAL A 154 -4.33 -14.21 -5.92
N ARG A 155 -3.79 -13.95 -7.11
CA ARG A 155 -4.44 -14.20 -8.40
C ARG A 155 -3.49 -14.86 -9.40
N PRO A 156 -3.98 -15.75 -10.27
CA PRO A 156 -3.16 -16.41 -11.29
C PRO A 156 -2.87 -15.48 -12.47
N ILE A 157 -2.18 -14.37 -12.23
CA ILE A 157 -1.82 -13.39 -13.27
C ILE A 157 -0.88 -14.03 -14.28
N GLU A 158 -1.22 -13.90 -15.56
CA GLU A 158 -0.46 -14.41 -16.71
C GLU A 158 -0.04 -13.26 -17.63
N GLU A 159 -0.95 -12.34 -17.91
CA GLU A 159 -0.73 -11.19 -18.81
C GLU A 159 -0.61 -9.88 -18.03
N VAL A 160 0.42 -9.08 -18.35
CA VAL A 160 0.63 -7.78 -17.70
C VAL A 160 0.75 -6.66 -18.76
N VAL A 161 -0.04 -5.61 -18.59
CA VAL A 161 0.00 -4.42 -19.46
C VAL A 161 0.45 -3.21 -18.64
N VAL A 162 1.62 -2.68 -18.95
CA VAL A 162 2.19 -1.51 -18.25
C VAL A 162 2.12 -0.26 -19.12
N SER A 163 1.72 0.87 -18.52
CA SER A 163 1.64 2.19 -19.14
C SER A 163 2.34 3.24 -18.29
N ASP A 164 3.27 4.00 -18.86
CA ASP A 164 3.91 5.17 -18.23
C ASP A 164 4.23 6.20 -19.34
N LEU A 165 4.45 7.46 -18.96
CA LEU A 165 4.91 8.51 -19.87
C LEU A 165 6.42 8.38 -20.17
N ASP A 166 7.15 7.66 -19.33
CA ASP A 166 8.59 7.41 -19.43
C ASP A 166 8.85 6.00 -19.99
N ASP A 167 9.15 5.94 -21.29
CA ASP A 167 9.43 4.67 -22.00
C ASP A 167 10.59 3.89 -21.34
N GLU A 168 11.59 4.55 -20.75
CA GLU A 168 12.71 3.88 -20.08
C GLU A 168 12.27 3.19 -18.77
N ARG A 169 11.21 3.66 -18.12
CA ARG A 169 10.61 2.95 -16.97
C ARG A 169 9.82 1.73 -17.42
N VAL A 170 9.08 1.87 -18.52
CA VAL A 170 8.33 0.76 -19.11
C VAL A 170 9.27 -0.37 -19.54
N GLU A 171 10.34 -0.05 -20.27
CA GLU A 171 11.33 -1.03 -20.69
C GLU A 171 11.97 -1.75 -19.49
N ARG A 172 12.37 -1.02 -18.45
CA ARG A 172 12.92 -1.63 -17.22
C ARG A 172 11.94 -2.53 -16.48
N PHE A 173 10.66 -2.16 -16.47
CA PHE A 173 9.64 -2.98 -15.84
C PHE A 173 9.41 -4.28 -16.63
N ILE A 174 9.36 -4.20 -17.96
CA ILE A 174 9.26 -5.38 -18.83
C ILE A 174 10.46 -6.29 -18.62
N ASP A 175 11.69 -5.76 -18.71
CA ASP A 175 12.94 -6.53 -18.52
C ASP A 175 13.03 -7.20 -17.14
N ALA A 176 12.30 -6.70 -16.13
CA ALA A 176 12.31 -7.28 -14.79
C ALA A 176 11.40 -8.52 -14.65
N TYR A 177 10.41 -8.68 -15.53
CA TYR A 177 9.32 -9.65 -15.36
C TYR A 177 9.00 -10.47 -16.61
N ASP A 178 9.63 -10.21 -17.77
CA ASP A 178 9.35 -10.90 -19.04
C ASP A 178 9.72 -12.40 -19.04
N ASP A 179 10.59 -12.83 -18.11
CA ASP A 179 10.91 -14.23 -17.86
C ASP A 179 9.81 -14.99 -17.07
N GLU A 180 8.90 -14.27 -16.41
CA GLU A 180 7.87 -14.83 -15.50
C GLU A 180 6.44 -14.62 -16.00
N PHE A 181 6.15 -13.49 -16.64
CA PHE A 181 4.83 -13.08 -17.12
C PHE A 181 4.85 -12.67 -18.60
N ASP A 182 3.71 -12.69 -19.29
CA ASP A 182 3.57 -12.05 -20.62
C ASP A 182 3.39 -10.54 -20.45
N VAL A 183 4.51 -9.84 -20.26
CA VAL A 183 4.52 -8.39 -20.01
C VAL A 183 4.69 -7.61 -21.30
N ARG A 184 3.85 -6.60 -21.50
CA ARG A 184 3.97 -5.66 -22.63
C ARG A 184 3.64 -4.22 -22.25
N ALA A 185 4.19 -3.30 -23.03
CA ALA A 185 3.73 -1.92 -23.02
C ALA A 185 2.30 -1.81 -23.59
N GLY A 186 1.52 -0.85 -23.09
CA GLY A 186 0.19 -0.54 -23.59
C GLY A 186 -0.26 0.87 -23.23
N SER A 187 -1.37 1.29 -23.84
CA SER A 187 -2.10 2.49 -23.42
C SER A 187 -2.80 2.29 -22.08
N ILE A 188 -3.19 3.41 -21.43
CA ILE A 188 -3.99 3.39 -20.20
C ILE A 188 -5.25 2.54 -20.38
N SER A 189 -5.96 2.70 -21.49
CA SER A 189 -7.17 1.90 -21.79
C SER A 189 -6.86 0.40 -21.91
N GLU A 190 -5.75 0.01 -22.56
CA GLU A 190 -5.37 -1.40 -22.63
C GLU A 190 -5.03 -1.99 -21.26
N ALA A 191 -4.39 -1.20 -20.38
CA ALA A 191 -4.15 -1.61 -19.00
C ALA A 191 -5.45 -1.67 -18.18
N GLY A 192 -6.34 -0.68 -18.31
CA GLY A 192 -7.58 -0.62 -17.56
C GLY A 192 -8.61 -1.70 -17.96
N HIS A 193 -8.49 -2.27 -19.16
CA HIS A 193 -9.32 -3.40 -19.58
C HIS A 193 -8.85 -4.77 -19.06
N CYS A 194 -7.77 -4.82 -18.28
CA CYS A 194 -7.39 -6.01 -17.52
C CYS A 194 -8.37 -6.29 -16.38
N ASP A 195 -8.33 -7.50 -15.83
CA ASP A 195 -9.18 -7.92 -14.71
C ASP A 195 -8.87 -7.12 -13.43
N VAL A 196 -7.58 -6.82 -13.23
CA VAL A 196 -7.07 -5.97 -12.15
C VAL A 196 -6.28 -4.81 -12.75
N LEU A 197 -6.46 -3.61 -12.23
CA LEU A 197 -5.71 -2.41 -12.57
C LEU A 197 -5.08 -1.85 -11.31
N SER A 198 -3.80 -1.49 -11.34
CA SER A 198 -3.17 -0.66 -10.29
C SER A 198 -2.78 0.69 -10.87
N THR A 199 -3.25 1.78 -10.25
CA THR A 199 -2.79 3.13 -10.54
C THR A 199 -1.82 3.57 -9.44
N VAL A 200 -0.60 3.94 -9.84
CA VAL A 200 0.51 4.24 -8.92
C VAL A 200 1.26 5.51 -9.33
N THR A 201 0.53 6.48 -9.90
CA THR A 201 1.07 7.75 -10.38
C THR A 201 0.84 8.89 -9.40
N PRO A 202 1.72 9.91 -9.35
CA PRO A 202 1.58 11.04 -8.45
C PRO A 202 0.75 12.20 -9.05
N VAL A 203 -0.12 11.92 -10.02
CA VAL A 203 -0.85 12.96 -10.78
C VAL A 203 -1.84 13.72 -9.90
N ARG A 204 -2.21 14.91 -10.38
CA ARG A 204 -3.26 15.75 -9.77
C ARG A 204 -4.50 15.87 -10.64
N ASP A 205 -4.36 15.55 -11.92
CA ASP A 205 -5.45 15.52 -12.89
C ASP A 205 -5.70 14.04 -13.23
N PRO A 206 -6.96 13.56 -13.21
CA PRO A 206 -7.27 12.17 -13.49
C PRO A 206 -6.81 11.72 -14.87
N VAL A 207 -6.31 10.48 -14.95
CA VAL A 207 -5.77 9.88 -16.16
C VAL A 207 -6.50 8.60 -16.59
N VAL A 208 -7.31 8.00 -15.72
CA VAL A 208 -8.13 6.81 -16.02
C VAL A 208 -9.62 7.16 -15.94
N GLY A 209 -10.31 7.07 -17.08
CA GLY A 209 -11.76 7.28 -17.18
C GLY A 209 -12.58 5.99 -17.07
N LEU A 210 -13.91 6.15 -17.03
CA LEU A 210 -14.85 5.02 -17.03
C LEU A 210 -14.75 4.21 -18.33
N GLU A 211 -14.47 4.87 -19.46
CA GLU A 211 -14.28 4.23 -20.76
C GLU A 211 -12.95 3.48 -20.89
N ASP A 212 -12.00 3.70 -19.97
CA ASP A 212 -10.68 3.07 -19.99
C ASP A 212 -10.67 1.74 -19.23
N VAL A 213 -11.72 1.43 -18.45
CA VAL A 213 -11.79 0.22 -17.63
C VAL A 213 -12.79 -0.80 -18.17
N GLY A 214 -12.50 -2.08 -17.95
CA GLY A 214 -13.44 -3.16 -18.27
C GLY A 214 -14.63 -3.19 -17.29
N GLU A 215 -15.77 -3.72 -17.74
CA GLU A 215 -17.03 -3.76 -16.96
C GLU A 215 -16.92 -4.47 -15.59
N ARG A 216 -15.88 -5.29 -15.40
CA ARG A 216 -15.63 -6.06 -14.17
C ARG A 216 -14.23 -5.82 -13.60
N THR A 217 -13.53 -4.79 -14.07
CA THR A 217 -12.19 -4.49 -13.58
C THR A 217 -12.23 -4.13 -12.09
N HIS A 218 -11.26 -4.64 -11.34
CA HIS A 218 -10.94 -4.14 -10.01
C HIS A 218 -9.77 -3.17 -10.10
N VAL A 219 -9.95 -1.96 -9.57
CA VAL A 219 -8.92 -0.91 -9.58
C VAL A 219 -8.37 -0.73 -8.16
N ASN A 220 -7.07 -0.90 -8.00
CA ASN A 220 -6.31 -0.46 -6.83
C ASN A 220 -5.79 0.96 -7.09
N ALA A 221 -6.39 1.96 -6.46
CA ALA A 221 -5.97 3.35 -6.52
C ALA A 221 -5.00 3.65 -5.36
N ILE A 222 -3.70 3.71 -5.70
CA ILE A 222 -2.60 3.74 -4.73
C ILE A 222 -1.83 5.08 -4.76
N GLY A 223 -1.86 5.79 -5.89
CA GLY A 223 -1.02 6.98 -6.13
C GLY A 223 -1.45 8.25 -5.40
N ALA A 224 -2.74 8.37 -5.06
CA ALA A 224 -3.28 9.50 -4.32
C ALA A 224 -2.89 9.44 -2.83
N ASP A 225 -1.91 10.27 -2.45
CA ASP A 225 -1.32 10.29 -1.10
C ASP A 225 -1.30 11.69 -0.44
N ALA A 226 -1.95 12.68 -1.04
CA ALA A 226 -1.97 14.06 -0.58
C ALA A 226 -3.20 14.81 -1.13
N GLU A 227 -3.63 15.86 -0.41
CA GLU A 227 -4.75 16.72 -0.82
C GLU A 227 -4.60 17.23 -2.27
N GLY A 228 -5.68 17.07 -3.04
CA GLY A 228 -5.75 17.50 -4.43
C GLY A 228 -5.02 16.57 -5.40
N LYS A 229 -4.72 15.32 -5.02
CA LYS A 229 -4.30 14.25 -5.93
C LYS A 229 -5.42 13.25 -6.12
N HIS A 230 -5.63 12.81 -7.35
CA HIS A 230 -6.48 11.67 -7.72
C HIS A 230 -6.13 11.25 -9.15
N GLU A 231 -6.28 9.97 -9.46
CA GLU A 231 -5.90 9.34 -10.71
C GLU A 231 -7.11 8.95 -11.58
N LEU A 232 -8.28 8.78 -10.96
CA LEU A 232 -9.53 8.28 -11.53
C LEU A 232 -10.52 9.44 -11.70
N THR A 233 -11.29 9.41 -12.79
CA THR A 233 -12.33 10.43 -13.00
C THR A 233 -13.48 10.27 -11.99
N ASP A 234 -14.13 11.38 -11.65
CA ASP A 234 -15.33 11.37 -10.81
C ASP A 234 -16.42 10.42 -11.35
N GLU A 235 -16.58 10.33 -12.67
CA GLU A 235 -17.55 9.42 -13.31
C GLU A 235 -17.23 7.94 -13.02
N LEU A 236 -15.96 7.56 -13.05
CA LEU A 236 -15.54 6.21 -12.69
C LEU A 236 -15.81 5.91 -11.20
N LEU A 237 -15.47 6.85 -10.31
CA LEU A 237 -15.71 6.69 -8.88
C LEU A 237 -17.20 6.58 -8.53
N LEU A 238 -18.07 7.31 -9.23
CA LEU A 238 -19.52 7.28 -9.03
C LEU A 238 -20.20 6.00 -9.57
N GLU A 239 -19.62 5.36 -10.59
CA GLU A 239 -20.16 4.10 -11.15
C GLU A 239 -19.61 2.87 -10.42
N ALA A 240 -18.41 2.95 -9.84
CA ALA A 240 -17.76 1.84 -9.16
C ALA A 240 -18.30 1.59 -7.75
N ARG A 241 -18.17 0.35 -7.28
CA ARG A 241 -18.23 0.05 -5.83
C ARG A 241 -16.91 0.48 -5.19
N VAL A 242 -16.92 1.62 -4.49
CA VAL A 242 -15.73 2.19 -3.83
C VAL A 242 -15.55 1.62 -2.42
N VAL A 243 -14.42 0.96 -2.18
CA VAL A 243 -13.95 0.52 -0.87
C VAL A 243 -12.71 1.33 -0.50
N ILE A 244 -12.60 1.76 0.75
CA ILE A 244 -11.51 2.62 1.22
C ILE A 244 -10.71 1.94 2.34
N ASP A 245 -9.50 2.42 2.64
CA ASP A 245 -8.73 1.89 3.77
C ASP A 245 -9.08 2.53 5.12
N ASP A 246 -9.26 3.85 5.17
CA ASP A 246 -9.66 4.62 6.35
C ASP A 246 -10.44 5.88 5.95
N HIS A 247 -11.64 6.08 6.50
CA HIS A 247 -12.52 7.18 6.09
C HIS A 247 -11.89 8.58 6.22
N GLU A 248 -11.26 8.87 7.36
CA GLU A 248 -10.68 10.19 7.63
C GLU A 248 -9.50 10.48 6.68
N GLN A 249 -8.66 9.48 6.39
CA GLN A 249 -7.51 9.67 5.50
C GLN A 249 -7.88 9.69 4.02
N CYS A 250 -8.80 8.83 3.57
CA CYS A 250 -9.24 8.80 2.17
C CYS A 250 -9.98 10.08 1.78
N THR A 251 -10.90 10.56 2.62
CA THR A 251 -11.62 11.81 2.36
C THR A 251 -10.74 13.07 2.42
N HIS A 252 -9.57 12.98 3.07
CA HIS A 252 -8.59 14.06 3.13
C HIS A 252 -7.55 14.02 2.00
N SER A 253 -7.06 12.83 1.62
CA SER A 253 -5.88 12.69 0.76
C SER A 253 -5.82 11.45 -0.14
N GLY A 254 -6.77 10.53 -0.03
CA GLY A 254 -6.87 9.35 -0.90
C GLY A 254 -7.56 9.68 -2.21
N GLU A 255 -7.79 8.68 -3.05
CA GLU A 255 -8.41 8.81 -4.37
C GLU A 255 -9.74 9.59 -4.35
N VAL A 256 -10.56 9.40 -3.31
CA VAL A 256 -11.88 10.07 -3.21
C VAL A 256 -11.82 11.52 -2.74
N ASN A 257 -10.67 12.03 -2.27
CA ASN A 257 -10.57 13.32 -1.57
C ASN A 257 -11.13 14.51 -2.37
N VAL A 258 -10.80 14.61 -3.66
CA VAL A 258 -11.19 15.73 -4.51
C VAL A 258 -12.71 15.73 -4.73
N PRO A 259 -13.33 14.69 -5.33
CA PRO A 259 -14.78 14.70 -5.55
C PRO A 259 -15.57 14.74 -4.25
N TYR A 260 -15.06 14.19 -3.15
CA TYR A 260 -15.69 14.29 -1.84
C TYR A 260 -15.70 15.74 -1.32
N SER A 261 -14.56 16.43 -1.38
CA SER A 261 -14.44 17.82 -0.93
C SER A 261 -15.27 18.81 -1.77
N GLU A 262 -15.47 18.50 -3.04
CA GLU A 262 -16.30 19.28 -3.97
C GLU A 262 -17.79 18.97 -3.85
N GLY A 263 -18.15 17.88 -3.17
CA GLY A 263 -19.53 17.41 -2.99
C GLY A 263 -20.10 16.67 -4.19
N THR A 264 -19.25 16.22 -5.12
CA THR A 264 -19.60 15.30 -6.21
C THR A 264 -19.82 13.89 -5.67
N LEU A 265 -18.96 13.45 -4.73
CA LEU A 265 -19.03 12.19 -4.01
C LEU A 265 -19.38 12.44 -2.54
N SER A 266 -20.08 11.52 -1.90
CA SER A 266 -20.51 11.59 -0.51
C SER A 266 -20.35 10.25 0.22
N ASP A 267 -20.64 10.21 1.52
CA ASP A 267 -20.66 8.97 2.30
C ASP A 267 -21.62 7.91 1.73
N GLU A 268 -22.63 8.29 0.95
CA GLU A 268 -23.57 7.35 0.32
C GLU A 268 -22.95 6.59 -0.86
N ASP A 269 -21.87 7.13 -1.44
CA ASP A 269 -21.16 6.57 -2.59
C ASP A 269 -20.00 5.65 -2.16
N ILE A 270 -19.58 5.73 -0.89
CA ILE A 270 -18.56 4.87 -0.29
C ILE A 270 -19.24 3.57 0.17
N TYR A 271 -18.90 2.45 -0.45
CA TYR A 271 -19.48 1.15 -0.09
C TYR A 271 -19.08 0.72 1.32
N GLY A 272 -17.81 0.92 1.71
CA GLY A 272 -17.30 0.58 3.04
C GLY A 272 -15.79 0.64 3.16
N GLU A 273 -15.29 0.34 4.36
CA GLU A 273 -13.87 0.17 4.61
C GLU A 273 -13.45 -1.29 4.36
N ILE A 274 -12.22 -1.51 3.92
CA ILE A 274 -11.71 -2.86 3.60
C ILE A 274 -11.79 -3.82 4.81
N GLY A 275 -11.63 -3.31 6.02
CA GLY A 275 -11.79 -4.08 7.25
C GLY A 275 -13.21 -4.65 7.42
N GLU A 276 -14.24 -3.97 6.93
CA GLU A 276 -15.62 -4.48 6.94
C GLU A 276 -15.79 -5.71 6.04
N LEU A 277 -15.01 -5.82 4.96
CA LEU A 277 -15.01 -6.99 4.07
C LEU A 277 -14.22 -8.13 4.73
N VAL A 278 -13.03 -7.83 5.27
CA VAL A 278 -12.19 -8.80 6.00
C VAL A 278 -12.92 -9.43 7.19
N THR A 279 -13.78 -8.66 7.87
CA THR A 279 -14.57 -9.16 9.01
C THR A 279 -15.96 -9.67 8.62
N GLU A 280 -16.24 -9.81 7.32
CA GLU A 280 -17.52 -10.27 6.75
C GLU A 280 -18.74 -9.43 7.17
N LYS A 281 -18.53 -8.19 7.63
CA LYS A 281 -19.62 -7.23 7.93
C LYS A 281 -20.28 -6.72 6.64
N LYS A 282 -19.49 -6.60 5.57
CA LYS A 282 -19.95 -6.29 4.21
C LYS A 282 -19.53 -7.39 3.24
N ALA A 283 -20.28 -7.50 2.15
CA ALA A 283 -20.02 -8.52 1.14
C ALA A 283 -18.80 -8.12 0.30
N ALA A 284 -17.99 -9.13 -0.03
CA ALA A 284 -16.99 -9.07 -1.08
C ALA A 284 -17.66 -8.87 -2.46
N ARG A 285 -16.89 -9.01 -3.55
CA ARG A 285 -17.43 -8.99 -4.91
C ARG A 285 -18.54 -10.03 -5.13
N GLU A 286 -19.60 -9.61 -5.78
CA GLU A 286 -20.70 -10.43 -6.29
C GLU A 286 -20.79 -10.32 -7.83
N ASP A 287 -21.64 -11.15 -8.46
CA ASP A 287 -21.76 -11.21 -9.92
C ASP A 287 -22.21 -9.89 -10.57
N ASP A 288 -23.06 -9.12 -9.88
CA ASP A 288 -23.63 -7.85 -10.32
C ASP A 288 -22.89 -6.61 -9.80
N THR A 289 -21.72 -6.78 -9.18
CA THR A 289 -20.94 -5.68 -8.58
C THR A 289 -20.39 -4.68 -9.60
N GLY A 290 -20.22 -5.06 -10.87
CA GLY A 290 -19.62 -4.17 -11.87
C GLY A 290 -18.14 -3.88 -11.59
N VAL A 291 -17.71 -2.63 -11.76
CA VAL A 291 -16.36 -2.14 -11.45
C VAL A 291 -16.20 -1.96 -9.93
N THR A 292 -15.01 -2.24 -9.41
CA THR A 292 -14.67 -1.98 -8.00
C THR A 292 -13.44 -1.10 -7.92
N VAL A 293 -13.37 -0.22 -6.92
CA VAL A 293 -12.22 0.62 -6.64
C VAL A 293 -11.83 0.41 -5.18
N PHE A 294 -10.54 0.18 -4.94
CA PHE A 294 -9.94 0.28 -3.61
C PHE A 294 -9.09 1.55 -3.52
N ASP A 295 -9.48 2.49 -2.67
CA ASP A 295 -8.72 3.70 -2.34
C ASP A 295 -7.81 3.43 -1.14
N SER A 296 -6.49 3.52 -1.36
CA SER A 296 -5.46 3.25 -0.35
C SER A 296 -4.62 4.48 -0.05
N THR A 297 -4.62 4.92 1.22
CA THR A 297 -3.78 6.02 1.72
C THR A 297 -2.59 5.56 2.56
N GLY A 298 -2.60 4.29 2.97
CA GLY A 298 -1.55 3.65 3.76
C GLY A 298 -1.65 3.94 5.25
N LEU A 299 -1.84 2.86 6.01
CA LEU A 299 -2.15 2.89 7.43
C LEU A 299 -0.98 2.40 8.28
N ALA A 300 -0.77 3.02 9.45
CA ALA A 300 0.32 2.66 10.35
C ALA A 300 0.23 1.22 10.87
N ILE A 301 -0.99 0.66 10.98
CA ILE A 301 -1.21 -0.74 11.33
C ILE A 301 -0.57 -1.70 10.32
N GLN A 302 -0.52 -1.34 9.05
CA GLN A 302 0.10 -2.15 7.99
C GLN A 302 1.63 -2.14 8.14
N ASP A 303 2.21 -0.98 8.47
CA ASP A 303 3.65 -0.86 8.74
C ASP A 303 4.06 -1.70 9.95
N VAL A 304 3.27 -1.67 11.03
CA VAL A 304 3.51 -2.46 12.25
C VAL A 304 3.35 -3.96 12.00
N ALA A 305 2.34 -4.37 11.24
CA ALA A 305 2.12 -5.75 10.85
C ALA A 305 3.28 -6.31 10.01
N ALA A 306 3.70 -5.58 8.97
CA ALA A 306 4.83 -5.96 8.14
C ALA A 306 6.14 -6.01 8.95
N ALA A 307 6.37 -5.04 9.84
CA ALA A 307 7.57 -5.02 10.68
C ALA A 307 7.66 -6.25 11.60
N ARG A 308 6.52 -6.74 12.09
CA ARG A 308 6.47 -7.99 12.87
C ARG A 308 6.90 -9.19 12.03
N VAL A 309 6.39 -9.32 10.81
CA VAL A 309 6.76 -10.43 9.88
C VAL A 309 8.27 -10.44 9.68
N VAL A 310 8.82 -9.29 9.28
CA VAL A 310 10.27 -9.13 9.05
C VAL A 310 11.07 -9.46 10.30
N TYR A 311 10.68 -8.93 11.47
CA TYR A 311 11.39 -9.18 12.72
C TYR A 311 11.39 -10.66 13.11
N GLN A 312 10.25 -11.33 12.99
CA GLN A 312 10.12 -12.74 13.36
C GLN A 312 10.97 -13.62 12.44
N ASP A 313 10.84 -13.44 11.13
CA ASP A 313 11.57 -14.23 10.15
C ASP A 313 13.10 -13.98 10.25
N ALA A 314 13.53 -12.72 10.40
CA ALA A 314 14.94 -12.39 10.62
C ALA A 314 15.50 -12.99 11.91
N ARG A 315 14.71 -13.03 13.00
CA ARG A 315 15.12 -13.67 14.26
C ARG A 315 15.23 -15.18 14.14
N GLU A 316 14.33 -15.83 13.40
CA GLU A 316 14.37 -17.27 13.14
C GLU A 316 15.60 -17.66 12.31
N HIS A 317 16.04 -16.79 11.40
CA HIS A 317 17.18 -17.00 10.52
C HIS A 317 18.51 -16.39 11.01
N GLU A 318 18.52 -15.82 12.22
CA GLU A 318 19.70 -15.15 12.81
C GLU A 318 20.28 -14.03 11.91
N ALA A 319 19.43 -13.32 11.17
CA ALA A 319 19.78 -12.22 10.29
C ALA A 319 19.83 -10.85 11.00
N GLY A 320 20.36 -9.84 10.32
CA GLY A 320 20.57 -8.50 10.87
C GLY A 320 21.73 -8.38 11.87
N PHE A 321 21.74 -7.28 12.61
CA PHE A 321 22.80 -6.96 13.57
C PHE A 321 22.25 -6.62 14.96
N ASP A 322 22.56 -7.44 15.96
CA ASP A 322 22.21 -7.15 17.35
C ASP A 322 22.99 -5.94 17.90
N PHE A 323 22.27 -4.90 18.32
CA PHE A 323 22.81 -3.65 18.80
C PHE A 323 22.31 -3.30 20.21
N GLY A 324 23.25 -2.93 21.08
CA GLY A 324 22.98 -2.51 22.46
C GLY A 324 22.45 -1.08 22.54
N LEU A 325 21.28 -0.84 21.96
CA LEU A 325 20.71 0.51 21.81
C LEU A 325 20.40 1.17 23.15
N ILE A 326 19.77 0.43 24.06
CA ILE A 326 19.30 0.92 25.36
C ILE A 326 20.02 0.20 26.49
N HIS A 327 20.67 0.96 27.38
CA HIS A 327 21.28 0.39 28.57
C HIS A 327 20.20 -0.07 29.56
N THR A 328 20.15 -1.37 29.82
CA THR A 328 19.13 -2.01 30.67
C THR A 328 19.70 -2.63 31.94
N ASP A 329 21.03 -2.61 32.11
CA ASP A 329 21.66 -3.09 33.34
C ASP A 329 21.51 -2.03 34.45
N ARG A 330 21.22 -2.49 35.67
CA ARG A 330 21.07 -1.65 36.88
C ARG A 330 22.32 -1.66 37.74
#